data_AF-A0A4R5GW83-F1
#
_entry.id   AF-A0A4R5GW83-F1
#
_cell.length_a   1.000
_cell.length_b   1.000
_cell.length_c   1.000
_cell.angle_alpha   90.00
_cell.angle_beta   90.00
_cell.angle_gamma   90.00
#
_symmetry.space_group_name_H-M   'P 1'
#
loop_
_entity.id
_entity.type
_entity.pdbx_description
1 polymer ?
#
loop_
_entity_poly.entity_id
_entity_poly.type
_entity_poly.pdbx_seq_one_letter_code
_entity_poly.pdbx_strand_id
1 'polypeptide(L)'
;MKLIAFSLMMLVASTAHSNEFTYQDIAKRHAEGALSKQQVAEAKMQGECLVGIKALNFKKQNEFDPVAEWSSFRSSSLLEQFPPCQVLVMLEVAQKELRKEN
;
A
#
# COMPACT_ATOMS: atom_id res chain seq x y z
N MET A 1 34.27 -25.83 28.28
CA MET A 1 33.73 -26.43 27.04
C MET A 1 32.20 -26.33 26.88
N LYS A 2 31.41 -26.02 27.92
CA LYS A 2 29.94 -25.88 27.80
C LYS A 2 29.45 -24.54 27.20
N LEU A 3 30.26 -23.48 27.25
CA LEU A 3 29.89 -22.15 26.74
C LEU A 3 29.95 -22.04 25.20
N ILE A 4 30.84 -22.79 24.54
CA ILE A 4 31.00 -22.76 23.08
C ILE A 4 29.80 -23.43 22.38
N ALA A 5 29.22 -24.47 23.00
CA ALA A 5 28.04 -25.15 22.48
C ALA A 5 26.78 -24.25 22.48
N PHE A 6 26.67 -23.34 23.45
CA PHE A 6 25.55 -22.38 23.52
C PHE A 6 25.62 -21.31 22.44
N SER A 7 26.82 -20.83 22.10
CA SER A 7 27.01 -19.85 21.02
C SER A 7 26.71 -20.41 19.63
N LEU A 8 26.98 -21.70 19.41
CA LEU A 8 26.71 -22.33 18.10
C LEU A 8 25.21 -22.56 17.85
N MET A 9 24.42 -22.76 18.90
CA MET A 9 22.98 -23.00 18.78
C MET A 9 22.17 -21.73 18.45
N MET A 10 22.68 -20.54 18.84
CA MET A 10 22.05 -19.25 18.49
C MET A 10 22.24 -18.87 17.01
N LEU A 11 23.31 -19.35 16.36
CA LEU A 11 23.60 -19.04 14.96
C LEU A 11 22.70 -19.79 13.96
N VAL A 12 22.06 -20.88 14.38
CA VAL A 12 21.15 -21.66 13.50
C VAL A 12 19.72 -21.10 13.50
N ALA A 13 19.36 -20.27 14.49
CA ALA A 13 18.01 -19.70 14.59
C ALA A 13 17.76 -18.49 13.66
N SER A 14 18.78 -17.98 12.98
CA SER A 14 18.72 -16.72 12.21
C SER A 14 18.41 -16.89 10.72
N THR A 15 18.22 -18.12 10.21
CA THR A 15 17.85 -18.36 8.80
C THR A 15 16.35 -18.56 8.60
N ALA A 16 15.51 -17.98 9.46
CA ALA A 16 14.09 -17.81 9.15
C ALA A 16 13.97 -16.78 8.03
N HIS A 17 14.21 -17.19 6.79
CA HIS A 17 13.76 -16.44 5.63
C HIS A 17 12.26 -16.31 5.75
N SER A 18 11.78 -15.07 5.90
CA SER A 18 10.37 -14.78 5.66
C SER A 18 10.10 -15.24 4.24
N ASN A 19 9.34 -16.32 4.08
CA ASN A 19 8.77 -16.66 2.79
C ASN A 19 7.90 -15.47 2.40
N GLU A 20 8.43 -14.57 1.57
CA GLU A 20 7.69 -13.46 1.01
C GLU A 20 6.59 -14.09 0.15
N PHE A 21 5.37 -14.11 0.67
CA PHE A 21 4.21 -14.65 -0.03
C PHE A 21 3.83 -13.70 -1.17
N THR A 22 4.61 -13.72 -2.24
CA THR A 22 4.31 -12.92 -3.42
C THR A 22 3.03 -13.46 -4.08
N TYR A 23 2.28 -12.57 -4.72
CA TYR A 23 1.10 -12.96 -5.50
C TYR A 23 1.44 -14.06 -6.52
N GLN A 24 2.63 -13.98 -7.14
CA GLN A 24 3.08 -14.94 -8.14
C GLN A 24 3.28 -16.33 -7.54
N ASP A 25 3.79 -16.44 -6.31
CA ASP A 25 4.00 -17.75 -5.66
C ASP A 25 2.70 -18.35 -5.11
N ILE A 26 1.71 -17.52 -4.78
CA ILE A 26 0.36 -17.97 -4.45
C ILE A 26 -0.38 -18.42 -5.71
N ALA A 27 -0.36 -17.62 -6.78
CA ALA A 27 -1.05 -17.91 -8.04
C ALA A 27 -0.57 -19.21 -8.71
N LYS A 28 0.73 -19.54 -8.60
CA LYS A 28 1.27 -20.83 -9.06
C LYS A 28 0.65 -22.04 -8.33
N ARG A 29 0.34 -21.91 -7.04
CA ARG A 29 -0.24 -22.98 -6.22
C ARG A 29 -1.76 -23.09 -6.36
N HIS A 30 -2.42 -22.01 -6.79
CA HIS A 30 -3.87 -21.90 -6.90
C HIS A 30 -4.28 -21.42 -8.30
N ALA A 31 -3.95 -22.19 -9.33
CA ALA A 31 -4.15 -21.80 -10.73
C ALA A 31 -5.61 -21.47 -11.07
N GLU A 32 -6.57 -22.19 -10.47
CA GLU A 32 -8.02 -21.95 -10.69
C GLU A 32 -8.50 -20.60 -10.15
N GLY A 33 -7.85 -20.09 -9.11
CA GLY A 33 -8.15 -18.77 -8.52
C GLY A 33 -7.21 -17.66 -8.98
N ALA A 34 -6.28 -17.95 -9.90
CA ALA A 34 -5.33 -16.97 -10.39
C ALA A 34 -6.01 -15.93 -11.30
N LEU A 35 -5.62 -14.67 -11.15
CA LEU A 35 -6.05 -13.58 -11.99
C LEU A 35 -5.38 -13.70 -13.35
N SER A 36 -6.10 -13.29 -14.38
CA SER A 36 -5.51 -13.11 -15.71
C SER A 36 -4.41 -12.05 -15.68
N LYS A 37 -3.50 -12.09 -16.68
CA LYS A 37 -2.44 -11.09 -16.80
C LYS A 37 -2.97 -9.65 -16.82
N GLN A 38 -4.12 -9.43 -17.47
CA GLN A 38 -4.77 -8.12 -17.53
C GLN A 38 -5.27 -7.67 -16.16
N GLN A 39 -5.94 -8.55 -15.41
CA GLN A 39 -6.40 -8.25 -14.05
C GLN A 39 -5.23 -7.97 -13.09
N VAL A 40 -4.10 -8.67 -13.25
CA VAL A 40 -2.87 -8.39 -12.47
C VAL A 40 -2.34 -6.99 -12.81
N ALA A 41 -2.27 -6.63 -14.09
CA ALA A 41 -1.81 -5.31 -14.52
C ALA A 41 -2.72 -4.20 -13.99
N GLU A 42 -4.04 -4.40 -14.08
CA GLU A 42 -5.03 -3.48 -13.53
C GLU A 42 -4.89 -3.33 -12.01
N ALA A 43 -4.79 -4.43 -11.26
CA ALA A 43 -4.62 -4.40 -9.81
C ALA A 43 -3.33 -3.69 -9.39
N LYS A 44 -2.22 -3.88 -10.11
CA LYS A 44 -0.96 -3.16 -9.86
C LYS A 44 -1.14 -1.65 -10.05
N MET A 45 -1.77 -1.25 -11.13
CA MET A 45 -2.06 0.16 -11.43
C MET A 45 -2.97 0.78 -10.36
N GLN A 46 -4.02 0.07 -9.90
CA GLN A 46 -4.82 0.52 -8.76
C GLN A 46 -4.00 0.64 -7.47
N GLY A 47 -3.05 -0.26 -7.24
CA GLY A 47 -2.10 -0.21 -6.12
C GLY A 47 -1.20 1.04 -6.17
N GLU A 48 -0.69 1.40 -7.35
CA GLU A 48 0.08 2.63 -7.55
C GLU A 48 -0.78 3.89 -7.25
N CYS A 49 -2.05 3.89 -7.66
CA CYS A 49 -2.97 4.97 -7.34
C CYS A 49 -3.24 5.13 -5.84
N LEU A 50 -3.33 4.02 -5.08
CA LEU A 50 -3.44 4.08 -3.62
C LEU A 50 -2.24 4.77 -2.96
N VAL A 51 -1.03 4.54 -3.48
CA VAL A 51 0.18 5.26 -3.03
C VAL A 51 0.07 6.75 -3.31
N GLY A 52 -0.46 7.13 -4.49
CA GLY A 52 -0.75 8.52 -4.84
C GLY A 52 -1.73 9.19 -3.87
N ILE A 53 -2.85 8.52 -3.57
CA ILE A 53 -3.86 9.02 -2.61
C ILE A 53 -3.21 9.28 -1.24
N LYS A 54 -2.40 8.32 -0.77
CA LYS A 54 -1.65 8.47 0.48
C LYS A 54 -0.74 9.72 0.42
N ALA A 55 0.04 9.86 -0.64
CA ALA A 55 0.97 10.99 -0.77
C ALA A 55 0.26 12.36 -0.78
N LEU A 56 -0.94 12.45 -1.36
CA LEU A 56 -1.76 13.67 -1.35
C LEU A 56 -2.29 14.02 0.03
N ASN A 57 -2.72 13.02 0.81
CA ASN A 57 -3.30 13.24 2.15
C ASN A 57 -2.25 13.53 3.23
N PHE A 58 -1.01 13.05 3.11
CA PHE A 58 -0.01 13.13 4.19
C PHE A 58 1.02 14.26 4.04
N LYS A 59 0.81 15.24 3.15
CA LYS A 59 1.85 16.21 2.78
C LYS A 59 2.28 17.20 3.90
N LYS A 60 1.64 17.19 5.08
CA LYS A 60 2.07 17.92 6.28
C LYS A 60 1.82 17.08 7.54
N GLN A 61 2.78 16.22 7.93
CA GLN A 61 2.67 15.44 9.18
C GLN A 61 3.23 16.16 10.41
N ASN A 62 3.96 17.27 10.24
CA ASN A 62 4.61 17.97 11.34
C ASN A 62 3.68 18.96 12.07
N GLU A 63 2.51 19.23 11.50
CA GLU A 63 1.47 20.09 12.07
C GLU A 63 0.11 19.48 11.74
N PHE A 64 -0.83 19.55 12.68
CA PHE A 64 -2.20 19.12 12.42
C PHE A 64 -2.79 19.98 11.29
N ASP A 65 -3.08 19.35 10.16
CA ASP A 65 -3.75 19.98 9.03
C ASP A 65 -5.21 19.46 8.99
N PRO A 66 -6.20 20.24 9.44
CA PRO A 66 -7.60 19.81 9.43
C PRO A 66 -8.11 19.52 8.02
N VAL A 67 -7.48 20.07 6.97
CA VAL A 67 -7.80 19.75 5.57
C VAL A 67 -7.29 18.35 5.21
N ALA A 68 -6.12 17.95 5.72
CA ALA A 68 -5.55 16.63 5.50
C ALA A 68 -6.32 15.51 6.22
N GLU A 69 -6.79 15.76 7.44
CA GLU A 69 -7.67 14.83 8.17
C GLU A 69 -9.01 14.67 7.45
N TRP A 70 -9.60 15.78 7.01
CA TRP A 70 -10.86 15.78 6.28
C TRP A 70 -10.72 15.12 4.89
N SER A 71 -9.59 15.33 4.20
CA SER A 71 -9.32 14.67 2.92
C SER A 71 -9.08 13.18 3.10
N SER A 72 -8.49 12.74 4.22
CA SER A 72 -8.34 11.33 4.58
C SER A 72 -9.70 10.64 4.77
N PHE A 73 -10.62 11.23 5.55
CA PHE A 73 -11.98 10.70 5.72
C PHE A 73 -12.75 10.62 4.39
N ARG A 74 -12.66 11.67 3.56
CA ARG A 74 -13.31 11.66 2.24
C ARG A 74 -12.69 10.63 1.29
N SER A 75 -11.38 10.43 1.36
CA SER A 75 -10.70 9.40 0.56
C SER A 75 -11.21 8.00 0.91
N SER A 76 -11.40 7.68 2.20
CA SER A 76 -11.99 6.39 2.59
C SER A 76 -13.41 6.20 2.04
N SER A 77 -14.29 7.20 2.18
CA SER A 77 -15.67 7.10 1.68
C SER A 77 -15.76 7.05 0.14
N LEU A 78 -14.81 7.68 -0.57
CA LEU A 78 -14.73 7.58 -2.03
C LEU A 78 -14.21 6.21 -2.47
N LEU A 79 -13.27 5.61 -1.74
CA LEU A 79 -12.75 4.27 -2.03
C LEU A 79 -13.77 3.16 -1.80
N GLU A 80 -14.82 3.40 -1.01
CA GLU A 80 -15.96 2.49 -0.89
C GLU A 80 -16.85 2.46 -2.15
N GLN A 81 -16.80 3.52 -2.96
CA GLN A 81 -17.70 3.72 -4.10
C GLN A 81 -16.99 3.65 -5.45
N PHE A 82 -15.70 3.97 -5.49
CA PHE A 82 -14.94 4.13 -6.74
C PHE A 82 -13.58 3.42 -6.67
N PRO A 83 -13.06 2.93 -7.82
CA PRO A 83 -11.71 2.39 -7.90
C PRO A 83 -10.64 3.42 -7.51
N PRO A 84 -9.52 3.00 -6.89
CA PRO A 84 -8.46 3.89 -6.43
C PRO A 84 -8.00 4.95 -7.43
N CYS A 85 -7.82 4.61 -8.70
CA CYS A 85 -7.37 5.60 -9.68
C CYS A 85 -8.42 6.67 -10.00
N GLN A 86 -9.72 6.35 -9.94
CA GLN A 86 -10.76 7.36 -10.07
C GLN A 86 -10.73 8.31 -8.88
N VAL A 87 -10.59 7.75 -7.66
CA VAL A 87 -10.45 8.55 -6.43
C VAL A 87 -9.23 9.46 -6.49
N LEU A 88 -8.08 8.94 -6.94
CA LEU A 88 -6.86 9.73 -7.09
C LEU A 88 -7.09 10.95 -7.99
N VAL A 89 -7.68 10.76 -9.17
CA VAL A 89 -7.99 11.86 -10.10
C VAL A 89 -8.93 12.89 -9.46
N MET A 90 -9.97 12.44 -8.74
CA MET A 90 -10.89 13.34 -8.04
C MET A 90 -10.15 14.21 -7.01
N LEU A 91 -9.22 13.62 -6.25
CA LEU A 91 -8.44 14.33 -5.24
C LEU A 91 -7.41 15.29 -5.86
N GLU A 92 -6.76 14.90 -6.96
CA GLU A 92 -5.83 15.78 -7.70
C GLU A 92 -6.54 17.04 -8.22
N VAL A 93 -7.74 16.86 -8.80
CA VAL A 93 -8.57 17.99 -9.26
C VAL A 93 -9.00 18.85 -8.08
N ALA A 94 -9.51 18.25 -6.99
CA ALA A 94 -9.93 18.99 -5.80
C ALA A 94 -8.78 19.83 -5.21
N GLN A 95 -7.58 19.26 -5.10
CA GLN A 95 -6.41 19.96 -4.59
C GLN A 95 -5.98 21.11 -5.50
N LYS A 96 -6.07 20.93 -6.83
CA LYS A 96 -5.77 21.98 -7.79
C LYS A 96 -6.71 23.16 -7.63
N GLU A 97 -8.01 22.93 -7.44
CA GLU A 97 -8.99 24.01 -7.24
C GLU A 97 -8.80 24.72 -5.90
N LEU A 98 -8.59 23.99 -4.80
CA LEU A 98 -8.33 24.59 -3.47
C LEU A 98 -7.08 25.48 -3.45
N ARG A 99 -6.07 25.19 -4.27
CA ARG A 99 -4.87 26.03 -4.39
C ARG A 99 -5.06 27.29 -5.21
N LYS A 100 -6.15 27.41 -5.98
CA LYS A 100 -6.50 28.66 -6.68
C LYS A 100 -7.25 29.64 -5.78
N GLU A 101 -7.91 29.13 -4.75
CA GLU A 101 -8.68 29.91 -3.78
C GLU A 101 -7.82 30.51 -2.65
N ASN A 102 -6.56 30.09 -2.54
CA ASN A 102 -5.54 30.64 -1.63
C ASN A 102 -4.48 31.43 -2.39
#